data_AF-A0A9W7FVZ2-F1
#
_entry.id   AF-A0A9W7FVZ2-F1
#
_cell.length_a   1.000
_cell.length_b   1.000
_cell.length_c   1.000
_cell.angle_alpha   90.00
_cell.angle_beta   90.00
_cell.angle_gamma   90.00
#
_symmetry.space_group_name_H-M   'P 1'
#
loop_
_entity.id
_entity.type
_entity.pdbx_description
1 polymer ?
#
loop_
_entity_poly.entity_id
_entity_poly.type
_entity_poly.pdbx_seq_one_letter_code
_entity_poly.pdbx_strand_id
1 'polypeptide(L)'
;MAKKRSPAAAAAPADTDGPAWKRTKGEKNSDGWKSLSTGPIKHNAVKNPPAAMQTVLEHIGNTPLVRCAKLEKLYGLDCELYAKCEFFNAGGSVKDRIGKKMVEDAEKSGRIKPGDTLIEPTSGNTGIGLALAAAIKGYRCIICLPEKMSNEKVYVLKALGAEIIRTPTEAAYDAPDSHISVARRLNDEIPNSHILDQYGNPSNPLAHYDGTAEELLTQTGNQIDMIVCGAGTGGTISGIAKKLKEKCPSITVVAVDPVGSILAVPDKLNDYKRLESYAVEGIGYDFIPDVLDRELVDVWTKSDDKESLVTMRQMIREEGLLCGGSCGAAMSQALKEAKKLKAGQKCVVVLPDSVRNYMTKALSDDWMIDNGFADDEIIKHKKFQQWWADKKISDLEVKTPLTITDALPIRGAIGLLKDEGFDMVPVVNSSGDVIGVVTEGNMTAKLLSGRVASTDPVSKVLYKTFKKVSMGDSLGMLAGIFDHEPFALVTTEQRLYSAGPDGGKTVKTKSVVSGIVSRIDLLDFISVGEAK
;
A
#
# COMPACT_ATOMS: atom_id res chain seq x y z
N MET A 1 -42.26 1.01 67.84
CA MET A 1 -41.30 1.47 66.81
C MET A 1 -41.52 0.65 65.55
N ALA A 2 -42.21 1.20 64.55
CA ALA A 2 -42.39 0.59 63.24
C ALA A 2 -42.12 1.67 62.19
N LYS A 3 -40.95 1.60 61.54
CA LYS A 3 -40.53 2.58 60.52
C LYS A 3 -41.06 2.15 59.15
N LYS A 4 -41.74 3.10 58.51
CA LYS A 4 -42.28 3.05 57.15
C LYS A 4 -41.20 2.71 56.11
N ARG A 5 -41.53 1.80 55.20
CA ARG A 5 -40.81 1.55 53.94
C ARG A 5 -41.07 2.71 52.97
N SER A 6 -40.00 3.25 52.37
CA SER A 6 -40.07 4.12 51.19
C SER A 6 -40.02 3.27 49.93
N PRO A 7 -40.79 3.56 48.86
CA PRO A 7 -40.77 2.76 47.65
C PRO A 7 -39.54 3.07 46.79
N ALA A 8 -38.99 2.00 46.20
CA ALA A 8 -37.88 2.04 45.27
C ALA A 8 -38.19 2.91 44.06
N ALA A 9 -37.28 3.82 43.72
CA ALA A 9 -37.29 4.49 42.43
C ALA A 9 -36.96 3.46 41.34
N ALA A 10 -37.88 3.27 40.40
CA ALA A 10 -37.68 2.47 39.22
C ALA A 10 -36.51 3.06 38.40
N ALA A 11 -35.47 2.27 38.19
CA ALA A 11 -34.43 2.57 37.22
C ALA A 11 -35.08 2.57 35.83
N ALA A 12 -34.93 3.67 35.09
CA ALA A 12 -35.27 3.72 33.68
C ALA A 12 -34.40 2.67 32.94
N PRO A 13 -34.95 1.96 31.94
CA PRO A 13 -34.17 1.01 31.17
C PRO A 13 -33.02 1.75 30.49
N ALA A 14 -31.81 1.25 30.67
CA ALA A 14 -30.67 1.65 29.87
C ALA A 14 -30.98 1.26 28.42
N ASP A 15 -31.13 2.26 27.56
CA ASP A 15 -31.20 2.09 26.11
C ASP A 15 -29.84 1.52 25.65
N THR A 16 -29.75 0.20 25.54
CA THR A 16 -28.53 -0.54 25.16
C THR A 16 -28.39 -0.72 23.64
N ASP A 17 -29.14 0.01 22.84
CA ASP A 17 -29.04 -0.06 21.38
C ASP A 17 -28.23 1.12 20.84
N GLY A 18 -26.90 1.01 20.96
CA GLY A 18 -26.01 1.77 20.08
C GLY A 18 -26.29 1.37 18.63
N PRO A 19 -26.22 2.31 17.64
CA PRO A 19 -26.58 2.00 16.27
C PRO A 19 -25.71 0.86 15.75
N ALA A 20 -26.35 -0.26 15.42
CA ALA A 20 -25.72 -1.38 14.73
C ALA A 20 -25.00 -0.85 13.48
N TRP A 21 -23.71 -1.16 13.37
CA TRP A 21 -22.90 -0.76 12.22
C TRP A 21 -23.53 -1.31 10.93
N LYS A 22 -24.07 -0.42 10.09
CA LYS A 22 -24.69 -0.75 8.81
C LYS A 22 -23.75 -0.41 7.66
N ARG A 23 -23.39 -1.41 6.85
CA ARG A 23 -23.00 -1.21 5.44
C ARG A 23 -23.43 -2.40 4.58
N THR A 24 -24.75 -2.52 4.36
CA THR A 24 -25.32 -3.25 3.22
C THR A 24 -25.37 -2.33 1.99
N LYS A 25 -25.25 -2.89 0.78
CA LYS A 25 -25.34 -2.16 -0.49
C LYS A 25 -26.55 -1.20 -0.48
N GLY A 26 -26.29 0.10 -0.54
CA GLY A 26 -27.29 1.11 -0.93
C GLY A 26 -27.78 2.11 0.13
N GLU A 27 -27.46 1.97 1.42
CA GLU A 27 -27.87 2.98 2.42
C GLU A 27 -26.73 3.99 2.67
N LYS A 28 -26.87 5.19 2.08
CA LYS A 28 -26.03 6.35 2.43
C LYS A 28 -26.36 6.78 3.85
N ASN A 29 -25.36 6.89 4.73
CA ASN A 29 -25.53 7.62 5.99
C ASN A 29 -25.85 9.09 5.63
N SER A 30 -27.13 9.48 5.72
CA SER A 30 -27.63 10.80 5.30
C SER A 30 -27.05 11.96 6.11
N ASP A 31 -26.38 11.68 7.23
CA ASP A 31 -25.93 12.69 8.21
C ASP A 31 -24.41 12.73 8.45
N GLY A 32 -23.59 12.03 7.66
CA GLY A 32 -22.21 11.65 8.07
C GLY A 32 -21.06 12.63 7.79
N TRP A 33 -21.17 13.56 6.85
CA TRP A 33 -20.10 14.57 6.56
C TRP A 33 -20.63 15.64 5.61
N LYS A 34 -21.41 15.22 4.58
CA LYS A 34 -22.05 16.15 3.63
C LYS A 34 -23.04 17.11 4.31
N SER A 35 -23.76 16.68 5.35
CA SER A 35 -24.63 17.56 6.16
C SER A 35 -23.84 18.49 7.09
N LEU A 36 -22.77 17.98 7.70
CA LEU A 36 -21.80 18.77 8.48
C LEU A 36 -21.00 19.73 7.58
N SER A 37 -21.07 19.55 6.26
CA SER A 37 -20.40 20.43 5.31
C SER A 37 -21.09 21.80 5.16
N THR A 38 -22.36 21.93 5.56
CA THR A 38 -23.19 23.11 5.21
C THR A 38 -23.54 24.03 6.38
N GLY A 39 -23.07 23.75 7.60
CA GLY A 39 -23.39 24.54 8.81
C GLY A 39 -22.17 25.19 9.49
N PRO A 40 -22.35 26.24 10.33
CA PRO A 40 -21.28 26.86 11.09
C PRO A 40 -20.84 25.94 12.24
N ILE A 41 -19.81 25.15 12.00
CA ILE A 41 -19.18 24.33 13.04
C ILE A 41 -18.25 25.24 13.86
N LYS A 42 -18.23 25.08 15.19
CA LYS A 42 -17.28 25.77 16.07
C LYS A 42 -15.92 25.07 15.96
N HIS A 43 -14.92 25.77 15.41
CA HIS A 43 -13.59 25.22 15.16
C HIS A 43 -12.56 25.72 16.17
N ASN A 44 -11.64 24.83 16.56
CA ASN A 44 -10.49 25.21 17.37
C ASN A 44 -9.37 25.69 16.44
N ALA A 45 -8.79 26.87 16.72
CA ALA A 45 -7.62 27.36 16.00
C ALA A 45 -6.43 26.38 16.15
N VAL A 46 -5.50 26.42 15.17
CA VAL A 46 -4.24 25.67 15.23
C VAL A 46 -3.53 26.01 16.55
N LYS A 47 -3.34 25.01 17.39
CA LYS A 47 -2.60 25.17 18.65
C LYS A 47 -1.12 24.95 18.36
N ASN A 48 -0.32 25.96 18.68
CA ASN A 48 1.12 25.76 18.79
C ASN A 48 1.39 24.61 19.77
N PRO A 49 2.36 23.74 19.47
CA PRO A 49 2.71 22.65 20.39
C PRO A 49 3.17 23.24 21.73
N PRO A 50 2.82 22.61 22.86
CA PRO A 50 3.31 23.04 24.16
C PRO A 50 4.84 22.90 24.23
N ALA A 51 5.48 23.67 25.11
CA ALA A 51 6.94 23.62 25.30
C ALA A 51 7.43 22.22 25.72
N ALA A 52 6.61 21.49 26.48
CA ALA A 52 6.81 20.08 26.81
C ALA A 52 5.47 19.36 26.65
N MET A 53 5.49 18.23 25.93
CA MET A 53 4.29 17.44 25.65
C MET A 53 4.00 16.45 26.78
N GLN A 54 2.73 16.27 27.14
CA GLN A 54 2.33 15.27 28.14
C GLN A 54 2.35 13.85 27.58
N THR A 55 1.97 13.72 26.31
CA THR A 55 2.03 12.46 25.58
C THR A 55 2.43 12.73 24.13
N VAL A 56 2.93 11.70 23.44
CA VAL A 56 3.30 11.82 22.03
C VAL A 56 2.10 12.12 21.11
N LEU A 57 0.85 11.93 21.58
CA LEU A 57 -0.35 12.34 20.83
C LEU A 57 -0.43 13.85 20.63
N GLU A 58 0.24 14.65 21.46
CA GLU A 58 0.34 16.11 21.30
C GLU A 58 1.33 16.50 20.18
N HIS A 59 2.17 15.57 19.72
CA HIS A 59 3.04 15.76 18.55
C HIS A 59 2.32 15.50 17.21
N ILE A 60 1.07 15.01 17.24
CA ILE A 60 0.28 14.80 16.03
C ILE A 60 -0.27 16.16 15.56
N GLY A 61 0.09 16.55 14.34
CA GLY A 61 -0.17 17.85 13.73
C GLY A 61 1.06 18.74 13.66
N ASN A 62 0.85 20.00 13.27
CA ASN A 62 1.93 20.99 13.12
C ASN A 62 3.08 20.52 12.20
N THR A 63 2.73 19.80 11.13
CA THR A 63 3.71 19.15 10.26
C THR A 63 4.42 20.19 9.37
N PRO A 64 5.70 19.98 9.01
CA PRO A 64 6.44 20.94 8.18
C PRO A 64 5.83 21.13 6.78
N LEU A 65 5.92 22.35 6.26
CA LEU A 65 5.72 22.67 4.85
C LEU A 65 7.10 23.01 4.25
N VAL A 66 7.59 22.18 3.34
CA VAL A 66 8.98 22.25 2.83
C VAL A 66 8.98 22.54 1.34
N ARG A 67 9.76 23.52 0.88
CA ARG A 67 9.88 23.85 -0.56
C ARG A 67 10.73 22.82 -1.29
N CYS A 68 10.27 22.35 -2.45
CA CYS A 68 10.93 21.34 -3.29
C CYS A 68 11.67 22.01 -4.46
N ALA A 69 12.66 22.83 -4.16
CA ALA A 69 13.31 23.71 -5.14
C ALA A 69 14.13 22.97 -6.20
N LYS A 70 14.66 21.76 -5.90
CA LYS A 70 15.38 20.98 -6.91
C LYS A 70 14.42 20.37 -7.92
N LEU A 71 13.27 19.87 -7.46
CA LEU A 71 12.22 19.38 -8.34
C LEU A 71 11.61 20.48 -9.18
N GLU A 72 11.39 21.69 -8.63
CA GLU A 72 11.00 22.88 -9.41
C GLU A 72 11.94 23.07 -10.61
N LYS A 73 13.25 23.10 -10.35
CA LYS A 73 14.26 23.28 -11.39
C LYS A 73 14.33 22.12 -12.38
N LEU A 74 14.28 20.88 -11.89
CA LEU A 74 14.43 19.68 -12.71
C LEU A 74 13.27 19.51 -13.70
N TYR A 75 12.05 19.89 -13.29
CA TYR A 75 10.85 19.77 -14.12
C TYR A 75 10.47 21.08 -14.83
N GLY A 76 11.24 22.15 -14.64
CA GLY A 76 11.02 23.46 -15.25
C GLY A 76 9.71 24.09 -14.82
N LEU A 77 9.41 24.10 -13.52
CA LEU A 77 8.20 24.71 -12.97
C LEU A 77 8.42 26.20 -12.71
N ASP A 78 7.45 27.02 -13.14
CA ASP A 78 7.46 28.47 -12.85
C ASP A 78 6.92 28.79 -11.45
N CYS A 79 6.03 27.95 -10.91
CA CYS A 79 5.42 28.12 -9.59
C CYS A 79 6.31 27.60 -8.45
N GLU A 80 5.99 27.97 -7.22
CA GLU A 80 6.60 27.39 -6.03
C GLU A 80 5.93 26.05 -5.69
N LEU A 81 6.73 25.01 -5.48
CA LEU A 81 6.27 23.66 -5.14
C LEU A 81 6.61 23.35 -3.69
N TYR A 82 5.61 22.99 -2.90
CA TYR A 82 5.77 22.66 -1.48
C TYR A 82 5.26 21.26 -1.16
N ALA A 83 5.95 20.59 -0.23
CA ALA A 83 5.56 19.33 0.35
C ALA A 83 5.04 19.54 1.78
N LYS A 84 3.79 19.18 2.04
CA LYS A 84 3.22 19.09 3.39
C LYS A 84 3.58 17.72 3.97
N CYS A 85 4.57 17.70 4.85
CA CYS A 85 5.28 16.49 5.28
C CYS A 85 4.57 15.78 6.44
N GLU A 86 3.44 15.14 6.15
CA GLU A 86 2.62 14.43 7.15
C GLU A 86 3.30 13.20 7.76
N PHE A 87 4.40 12.75 7.17
CA PHE A 87 5.22 11.67 7.69
C PHE A 87 6.03 12.03 8.95
N PHE A 88 6.02 13.30 9.37
CA PHE A 88 6.60 13.75 10.65
C PHE A 88 5.66 13.61 11.85
N ASN A 89 4.40 13.22 11.66
CA ASN A 89 3.53 12.90 12.79
C ASN A 89 4.13 11.76 13.64
N ALA A 90 3.73 11.67 14.92
CA ALA A 90 4.27 10.73 15.90
C ALA A 90 4.33 9.25 15.46
N GLY A 91 3.27 8.75 14.83
CA GLY A 91 3.18 7.40 14.29
C GLY A 91 3.78 7.26 12.88
N GLY A 92 4.18 8.37 12.28
CA GLY A 92 4.87 8.47 10.99
C GLY A 92 3.93 8.63 9.80
N SER A 93 2.68 9.07 10.00
CA SER A 93 1.73 9.26 8.89
C SER A 93 0.63 10.30 9.14
N VAL A 94 0.00 10.74 8.05
CA VAL A 94 -1.21 11.58 8.03
C VAL A 94 -2.39 10.96 8.81
N LYS A 95 -2.41 9.63 8.96
CA LYS A 95 -3.51 8.90 9.60
C LYS A 95 -3.46 8.98 11.12
N ASP A 96 -2.35 9.44 11.69
CA ASP A 96 -2.23 9.70 13.12
C ASP A 96 -3.26 10.75 13.55
N ARG A 97 -3.52 11.75 12.70
CA ARG A 97 -4.54 12.78 12.91
C ARG A 97 -5.92 12.19 13.10
N ILE A 98 -6.33 11.29 12.20
CA ILE A 98 -7.66 10.70 12.25
C ILE A 98 -7.77 9.65 13.36
N GLY A 99 -6.69 8.90 13.63
CA GLY A 99 -6.64 7.94 14.74
C GLY A 99 -6.87 8.64 16.09
N LYS A 100 -6.13 9.73 16.34
CA LYS A 100 -6.34 10.58 17.51
C LYS A 100 -7.74 11.17 17.55
N LYS A 101 -8.18 11.81 16.47
CA LYS A 101 -9.46 12.53 16.43
C LYS A 101 -10.67 11.61 16.62
N MET A 102 -10.68 10.43 15.98
CA MET A 102 -11.75 9.43 16.13
C MET A 102 -11.84 8.91 17.57
N VAL A 103 -10.70 8.66 18.23
CA VAL A 103 -10.68 8.21 19.63
C VAL A 103 -11.16 9.32 20.57
N GLU A 104 -10.66 10.55 20.41
CA GLU A 104 -11.05 11.69 21.26
C GLU A 104 -12.55 12.02 21.12
N ASP A 105 -13.10 11.98 19.91
CA ASP A 105 -14.53 12.23 19.68
C ASP A 105 -15.41 11.08 20.19
N ALA A 106 -14.93 9.83 20.10
CA ALA A 106 -15.61 8.66 20.68
C ALA A 106 -15.59 8.69 22.23
N GLU A 107 -14.49 9.11 22.84
CA GLU A 107 -14.40 9.34 24.30
C GLU A 107 -15.37 10.44 24.73
N LYS A 108 -15.34 11.59 24.03
CA LYS A 108 -16.17 12.76 24.33
C LYS A 108 -17.66 12.48 24.22
N SER A 109 -18.06 11.64 23.27
CA SER A 109 -19.46 11.22 23.11
C SER A 109 -19.89 10.12 24.08
N GLY A 110 -18.95 9.54 24.85
CA GLY A 110 -19.21 8.39 25.73
C GLY A 110 -19.43 7.07 25.00
N ARG A 111 -19.17 7.02 23.69
CA ARG A 111 -19.27 5.82 22.84
C ARG A 111 -18.28 4.76 23.28
N ILE A 112 -17.06 5.16 23.67
CA ILE A 112 -16.04 4.25 24.21
C ILE A 112 -15.71 4.61 25.66
N LYS A 113 -15.34 3.61 26.45
CA LYS A 113 -15.00 3.72 27.88
C LYS A 113 -13.60 3.15 28.15
N PRO A 114 -12.88 3.60 29.20
CA PRO A 114 -11.55 3.08 29.51
C PRO A 114 -11.54 1.55 29.59
N GLY A 115 -10.59 0.90 28.89
CA GLY A 115 -10.49 -0.55 28.80
C GLY A 115 -11.30 -1.23 27.70
N ASP A 116 -12.12 -0.49 26.95
CA ASP A 116 -12.82 -1.02 25.77
C ASP A 116 -11.86 -1.51 24.69
N THR A 117 -12.38 -2.30 23.74
CA THR A 117 -11.61 -2.81 22.59
C THR A 117 -11.88 -1.98 21.34
N LEU A 118 -10.85 -1.50 20.68
CA LEU A 118 -10.94 -0.82 19.38
C LEU A 118 -10.59 -1.80 18.26
N ILE A 119 -11.48 -1.95 17.28
CA ILE A 119 -11.31 -2.81 16.12
C ILE A 119 -11.33 -1.93 14.87
N GLU A 120 -10.34 -2.02 13.98
CA GLU A 120 -10.36 -1.21 12.76
C GLU A 120 -9.91 -1.98 11.51
N PRO A 121 -10.71 -1.98 10.42
CA PRO A 121 -10.26 -2.38 9.10
C PRO A 121 -9.40 -1.29 8.45
N THR A 122 -8.15 -1.61 8.08
CA THR A 122 -7.22 -0.59 7.57
C THR A 122 -6.18 -1.12 6.58
N SER A 123 -5.64 -0.22 5.77
CA SER A 123 -4.42 -0.42 4.96
C SER A 123 -3.11 -0.25 5.74
N GLY A 124 -3.21 -0.01 7.06
CA GLY A 124 -2.10 -0.06 8.01
C GLY A 124 -1.90 1.24 8.77
N ASN A 125 -1.78 2.38 8.09
CA ASN A 125 -1.44 3.66 8.73
C ASN A 125 -2.50 4.13 9.73
N THR A 126 -3.80 3.97 9.43
CA THR A 126 -4.87 4.26 10.40
C THR A 126 -4.79 3.30 11.60
N GLY A 127 -4.43 2.03 11.34
CA GLY A 127 -4.19 1.07 12.41
C GLY A 127 -3.03 1.50 13.32
N ILE A 128 -1.92 2.02 12.77
CA ILE A 128 -0.79 2.53 13.56
C ILE A 128 -1.21 3.74 14.39
N GLY A 129 -1.91 4.71 13.81
CA GLY A 129 -2.41 5.88 14.53
C GLY A 129 -3.38 5.51 15.66
N LEU A 130 -4.27 4.55 15.43
CA LEU A 130 -5.18 4.02 16.45
C LEU A 130 -4.47 3.20 17.52
N ALA A 131 -3.54 2.32 17.15
CA ALA A 131 -2.76 1.53 18.09
C ALA A 131 -1.90 2.42 18.99
N LEU A 132 -1.32 3.50 18.45
CA LEU A 132 -0.59 4.49 19.23
C LEU A 132 -1.50 5.18 20.26
N ALA A 133 -2.69 5.62 19.84
CA ALA A 133 -3.66 6.21 20.75
C ALA A 133 -4.15 5.21 21.81
N ALA A 134 -4.42 3.97 21.41
CA ALA A 134 -4.85 2.89 22.27
C ALA A 134 -3.82 2.54 23.34
N ALA A 135 -2.54 2.44 22.96
CA ALA A 135 -1.44 2.17 23.88
C ALA A 135 -1.31 3.23 24.98
N ILE A 136 -1.53 4.50 24.63
CA ILE A 136 -1.43 5.63 25.57
C ILE A 136 -2.66 5.75 26.46
N LYS A 137 -3.85 5.49 25.91
CA LYS A 137 -5.14 5.67 26.59
C LYS A 137 -5.66 4.39 27.29
N GLY A 138 -4.97 3.27 27.12
CA GLY A 138 -5.30 2.00 27.79
C GLY A 138 -6.46 1.23 27.13
N TYR A 139 -6.54 1.27 25.80
CA TYR A 139 -7.49 0.45 25.03
C TYR A 139 -6.82 -0.80 24.46
N ARG A 140 -7.55 -1.91 24.41
CA ARG A 140 -7.13 -3.06 23.59
C ARG A 140 -7.34 -2.71 22.12
N CYS A 141 -6.40 -3.06 21.24
CA CYS A 141 -6.48 -2.71 19.82
C CYS A 141 -6.34 -3.95 18.93
N ILE A 142 -7.27 -4.13 17.99
CA ILE A 142 -7.28 -5.22 17.01
C ILE A 142 -7.36 -4.63 15.61
N ILE A 143 -6.38 -4.96 14.76
CA ILE A 143 -6.27 -4.43 13.41
C ILE A 143 -6.52 -5.54 12.38
N CYS A 144 -7.50 -5.31 11.50
CA CYS A 144 -7.77 -6.16 10.34
C CYS A 144 -7.06 -5.58 9.11
N LEU A 145 -6.06 -6.30 8.60
CA LEU A 145 -5.08 -5.79 7.62
C LEU A 145 -4.92 -6.74 6.43
N PRO A 146 -5.09 -6.30 5.17
CA PRO A 146 -4.85 -7.15 4.00
C PRO A 146 -3.41 -7.68 3.88
N GLU A 147 -3.25 -8.85 3.28
CA GLU A 147 -1.96 -9.53 3.13
C GLU A 147 -0.94 -8.79 2.23
N LYS A 148 -1.36 -7.93 1.30
CA LYS A 148 -0.44 -7.14 0.47
C LYS A 148 0.35 -6.08 1.23
N MET A 149 -0.14 -5.68 2.41
CA MET A 149 0.46 -4.60 3.20
C MET A 149 1.77 -5.07 3.81
N SER A 150 2.75 -4.17 3.82
CA SER A 150 4.13 -4.45 4.22
C SER A 150 4.28 -5.08 5.62
N ASN A 151 5.37 -5.82 5.81
CA ASN A 151 5.69 -6.45 7.09
C ASN A 151 6.12 -5.42 8.14
N GLU A 152 6.71 -4.31 7.72
CA GLU A 152 7.11 -3.21 8.59
C GLU A 152 5.92 -2.62 9.34
N LYS A 153 4.76 -2.49 8.67
CA LYS A 153 3.51 -2.10 9.33
C LYS A 153 3.09 -3.11 10.40
N VAL A 154 3.21 -4.42 10.10
CA VAL A 154 2.91 -5.49 11.06
C VAL A 154 3.84 -5.42 12.28
N TYR A 155 5.13 -5.18 12.07
CA TYR A 155 6.10 -5.08 13.16
C TYR A 155 5.82 -3.88 14.08
N VAL A 156 5.53 -2.72 13.50
CA VAL A 156 5.16 -1.52 14.27
C VAL A 156 3.88 -1.75 15.07
N LEU A 157 2.84 -2.31 14.45
CA LEU A 157 1.57 -2.62 15.13
C LEU A 157 1.75 -3.58 16.30
N LYS A 158 2.53 -4.66 16.12
CA LYS A 158 2.85 -5.60 17.22
C LYS A 158 3.62 -4.92 18.34
N ALA A 159 4.60 -4.07 18.01
CA ALA A 159 5.38 -3.32 19.00
C ALA A 159 4.52 -2.33 19.80
N LEU A 160 3.47 -1.78 19.19
CA LEU A 160 2.46 -0.95 19.86
C LEU A 160 1.45 -1.77 20.70
N GLY A 161 1.55 -3.09 20.72
CA GLY A 161 0.65 -3.97 21.46
C GLY A 161 -0.67 -4.26 20.76
N ALA A 162 -0.81 -3.96 19.46
CA ALA A 162 -2.00 -4.30 18.70
C ALA A 162 -2.01 -5.79 18.29
N GLU A 163 -3.18 -6.41 18.38
CA GLU A 163 -3.46 -7.71 17.77
C GLU A 163 -3.71 -7.51 16.27
N ILE A 164 -3.23 -8.44 15.44
CA ILE A 164 -3.28 -8.30 13.98
C ILE A 164 -3.93 -9.54 13.39
N ILE A 165 -4.97 -9.31 12.60
CA ILE A 165 -5.65 -10.33 11.81
C ILE A 165 -5.43 -9.99 10.34
N ARG A 166 -4.75 -10.89 9.63
CA ARG A 166 -4.48 -10.74 8.19
C ARG A 166 -5.66 -11.27 7.39
N THR A 167 -6.02 -10.58 6.31
CA THR A 167 -7.09 -11.00 5.40
C THR A 167 -6.60 -11.13 3.96
N PRO A 168 -7.19 -12.02 3.12
CA PRO A 168 -6.83 -12.14 1.71
C PRO A 168 -6.91 -10.80 0.98
N THR A 169 -5.99 -10.57 0.04
CA THR A 169 -5.90 -9.28 -0.68
C THR A 169 -6.95 -9.18 -1.79
N GLU A 170 -7.23 -10.31 -2.41
CA GLU A 170 -8.15 -10.53 -3.52
C GLU A 170 -9.63 -10.56 -3.10
N ALA A 171 -9.90 -10.63 -1.78
CA ALA A 171 -11.26 -10.58 -1.26
C ALA A 171 -11.90 -9.21 -1.59
N ALA A 172 -13.01 -9.24 -2.32
CA ALA A 172 -13.84 -8.05 -2.55
C ALA A 172 -14.26 -7.43 -1.21
N TYR A 173 -14.52 -6.12 -1.17
CA TYR A 173 -14.82 -5.43 0.07
C TYR A 173 -16.03 -6.02 0.85
N ASP A 174 -17.01 -6.61 0.15
CA ASP A 174 -18.21 -7.24 0.71
C ASP A 174 -18.09 -8.76 0.94
N ALA A 175 -16.94 -9.35 0.65
CA ALA A 175 -16.69 -10.77 0.89
C ALA A 175 -16.59 -11.08 2.40
N PRO A 176 -16.99 -12.28 2.86
CA PRO A 176 -16.97 -12.65 4.29
C PRO A 176 -15.58 -12.62 4.95
N ASP A 177 -14.54 -12.75 4.15
CA ASP A 177 -13.12 -12.76 4.51
C ASP A 177 -12.44 -11.41 4.25
N SER A 178 -13.17 -10.40 3.77
CA SER A 178 -12.63 -9.04 3.64
C SER A 178 -12.27 -8.47 5.01
N HIS A 179 -11.23 -7.63 5.06
CA HIS A 179 -10.85 -6.90 6.29
C HIS A 179 -12.03 -6.17 6.96
N ILE A 180 -12.99 -5.67 6.19
CA ILE A 180 -14.20 -4.99 6.67
C ILE A 180 -15.15 -6.00 7.33
N SER A 181 -15.47 -7.10 6.65
CA SER A 181 -16.37 -8.15 7.16
C SER A 181 -15.79 -8.87 8.38
N VAL A 182 -14.47 -9.11 8.39
CA VAL A 182 -13.77 -9.70 9.53
C VAL A 182 -13.82 -8.76 10.73
N ALA A 183 -13.56 -7.45 10.55
CA ALA A 183 -13.69 -6.47 11.63
C ALA A 183 -15.09 -6.47 12.23
N ARG A 184 -16.14 -6.52 11.38
CA ARG A 184 -17.54 -6.64 11.83
C ARG A 184 -17.78 -7.87 12.69
N ARG A 185 -17.37 -9.05 12.19
CA ARG A 185 -17.57 -10.31 12.92
C ARG A 185 -16.92 -10.27 14.29
N LEU A 186 -15.69 -9.76 14.37
CA LEU A 186 -14.99 -9.58 15.65
C LEU A 186 -15.73 -8.61 16.58
N ASN A 187 -16.32 -7.54 16.03
CA ASN A 187 -17.09 -6.60 16.82
C ASN A 187 -18.39 -7.21 17.39
N ASP A 188 -19.02 -8.13 16.65
CA ASP A 188 -20.19 -8.87 17.11
C ASP A 188 -19.82 -9.93 18.18
N GLU A 189 -18.61 -10.48 18.12
CA GLU A 189 -18.13 -11.54 19.01
C GLU A 189 -17.44 -11.03 20.29
N ILE A 190 -16.85 -9.83 20.26
CA ILE A 190 -16.05 -9.29 21.38
C ILE A 190 -16.88 -8.26 22.16
N PRO A 191 -17.21 -8.51 23.43
CA PRO A 191 -17.92 -7.55 24.27
C PRO A 191 -17.14 -6.23 24.43
N ASN A 192 -17.87 -5.11 24.56
CA ASN A 192 -17.30 -3.77 24.72
C ASN A 192 -16.28 -3.41 23.61
N SER A 193 -16.51 -3.90 22.40
CA SER A 193 -15.69 -3.58 21.24
C SER A 193 -16.38 -2.58 20.32
N HIS A 194 -15.56 -1.80 19.62
CA HIS A 194 -16.04 -0.72 18.76
C HIS A 194 -15.22 -0.62 17.49
N ILE A 195 -15.92 -0.52 16.36
CA ILE A 195 -15.35 -0.07 15.09
C ILE A 195 -15.54 1.44 14.96
N LEU A 196 -14.43 2.18 14.83
CA LEU A 196 -14.48 3.64 14.68
C LEU A 196 -14.81 4.05 13.24
N ASP A 197 -14.50 3.19 12.26
CA ASP A 197 -14.93 3.26 10.86
C ASP A 197 -14.45 4.51 10.11
N GLN A 198 -13.16 4.52 9.76
CA GLN A 198 -12.55 5.60 8.97
C GLN A 198 -13.24 5.90 7.63
N TYR A 199 -14.08 5.00 7.10
CA TYR A 199 -14.76 5.17 5.81
C TYR A 199 -16.07 5.95 5.91
N GLY A 200 -16.72 5.91 7.08
CA GLY A 200 -17.98 6.58 7.37
C GLY A 200 -17.92 7.66 8.46
N ASN A 201 -16.85 7.72 9.25
CA ASN A 201 -16.76 8.59 10.42
C ASN A 201 -16.39 10.04 10.06
N PRO A 202 -17.22 11.06 10.40
CA PRO A 202 -16.92 12.48 10.14
C PRO A 202 -15.61 12.96 10.76
N SER A 203 -15.16 12.34 11.85
CA SER A 203 -13.92 12.70 12.54
C SER A 203 -12.70 12.60 11.61
N ASN A 204 -12.75 11.73 10.59
CA ASN A 204 -11.69 11.61 9.58
C ASN A 204 -11.54 12.92 8.75
N PRO A 205 -12.53 13.33 7.92
CA PRO A 205 -12.41 14.58 7.19
C PRO A 205 -12.35 15.82 8.10
N LEU A 206 -12.99 15.81 9.27
CA LEU A 206 -12.89 16.92 10.23
C LEU A 206 -11.47 17.11 10.77
N ALA A 207 -10.69 16.04 11.01
CA ALA A 207 -9.29 16.18 11.43
C ALA A 207 -8.46 16.98 10.42
N HIS A 208 -8.81 16.89 9.13
CA HIS A 208 -8.13 17.58 8.05
C HIS A 208 -8.68 18.97 7.79
N TYR A 209 -10.00 19.14 7.94
CA TYR A 209 -10.65 20.45 7.86
C TYR A 209 -10.23 21.38 9.02
N ASP A 210 -10.20 20.86 10.26
CA ASP A 210 -9.85 21.62 11.48
C ASP A 210 -8.35 21.73 11.72
N GLY A 211 -7.57 20.74 11.27
CA GLY A 211 -6.14 20.65 11.52
C GLY A 211 -5.33 20.97 10.28
N THR A 212 -5.22 19.99 9.37
CA THR A 212 -4.30 20.07 8.23
C THR A 212 -4.52 21.33 7.36
N ALA A 213 -5.77 21.68 7.08
CA ALA A 213 -6.10 22.83 6.23
C ALA A 213 -5.80 24.17 6.91
N GLU A 214 -6.08 24.32 8.20
CA GLU A 214 -5.75 25.52 8.96
C GLU A 214 -4.22 25.72 9.09
N GLU A 215 -3.46 24.61 9.23
CA GLU A 215 -2.00 24.64 9.17
C GLU A 215 -1.52 25.13 7.79
N LEU A 216 -2.09 24.62 6.69
CA LEU A 216 -1.74 25.04 5.33
C LEU A 216 -2.04 26.53 5.11
N LEU A 217 -3.20 27.02 5.54
CA LEU A 217 -3.57 28.43 5.45
C LEU A 217 -2.58 29.31 6.21
N THR A 218 -2.22 28.92 7.43
CA THR A 218 -1.25 29.64 8.25
C THR A 218 0.14 29.64 7.61
N GLN A 219 0.63 28.47 7.18
CA GLN A 219 1.97 28.29 6.61
C GLN A 219 2.15 28.96 5.25
N THR A 220 1.08 29.12 4.49
CA THR A 220 1.11 29.75 3.16
C THR A 220 0.70 31.22 3.17
N GLY A 221 0.25 31.76 4.31
CA GLY A 221 -0.31 33.11 4.40
C GLY A 221 -1.60 33.26 3.59
N ASN A 222 -2.43 32.21 3.54
CA ASN A 222 -3.63 32.08 2.70
C ASN A 222 -3.36 32.16 1.19
N GLN A 223 -2.11 32.00 0.75
CA GLN A 223 -1.73 32.02 -0.67
C GLN A 223 -1.41 30.61 -1.13
N ILE A 224 -2.42 29.91 -1.60
CA ILE A 224 -2.31 28.57 -2.17
C ILE A 224 -3.20 28.48 -3.40
N ASP A 225 -2.60 28.12 -4.53
CA ASP A 225 -3.27 28.10 -5.84
C ASP A 225 -3.68 26.68 -6.24
N MET A 226 -2.90 25.68 -5.81
CA MET A 226 -3.17 24.28 -6.07
C MET A 226 -2.84 23.42 -4.86
N ILE A 227 -3.71 22.45 -4.57
CA ILE A 227 -3.46 21.39 -3.60
C ILE A 227 -3.59 20.03 -4.28
N VAL A 228 -2.59 19.16 -4.09
CA VAL A 228 -2.54 17.82 -4.68
C VAL A 228 -2.51 16.77 -3.57
N CYS A 229 -3.48 15.86 -3.58
CA CYS A 229 -3.63 14.82 -2.55
C CYS A 229 -3.90 13.44 -3.18
N GLY A 230 -3.22 12.40 -2.70
CA GLY A 230 -3.59 11.01 -2.96
C GLY A 230 -4.93 10.65 -2.31
N ALA A 231 -5.84 10.02 -3.04
CA ALA A 231 -7.17 9.64 -2.57
C ALA A 231 -7.19 8.19 -2.07
N GLY A 232 -7.34 8.00 -0.75
CA GLY A 232 -7.65 6.71 -0.12
C GLY A 232 -9.10 6.70 0.37
N THR A 233 -9.31 6.84 1.68
CA THR A 233 -10.67 7.04 2.24
C THR A 233 -11.33 8.32 1.70
N GLY A 234 -10.53 9.28 1.22
CA GLY A 234 -11.01 10.58 0.76
C GLY A 234 -11.11 11.65 1.84
N GLY A 235 -11.04 11.28 3.13
CA GLY A 235 -11.20 12.25 4.21
C GLY A 235 -10.17 13.38 4.19
N THR A 236 -8.91 13.10 3.85
CA THR A 236 -7.86 14.13 3.70
C THR A 236 -8.19 15.16 2.63
N ILE A 237 -8.49 14.70 1.40
CA ILE A 237 -8.79 15.63 0.31
C ILE A 237 -10.11 16.37 0.54
N SER A 238 -11.15 15.69 1.03
CA SER A 238 -12.45 16.33 1.28
C SER A 238 -12.39 17.36 2.41
N GLY A 239 -11.71 17.05 3.51
CA GLY A 239 -11.53 17.99 4.62
C GLY A 239 -10.71 19.22 4.21
N ILE A 240 -9.58 19.01 3.53
CA ILE A 240 -8.73 20.11 3.05
C ILE A 240 -9.44 20.95 2.00
N ALA A 241 -10.01 20.32 0.96
CA ALA A 241 -10.66 21.01 -0.13
C ALA A 241 -11.82 21.89 0.35
N LYS A 242 -12.64 21.38 1.28
CA LYS A 242 -13.74 22.15 1.85
C LYS A 242 -13.25 23.44 2.51
N LYS A 243 -12.29 23.35 3.43
CA LYS A 243 -11.74 24.53 4.12
C LYS A 243 -11.05 25.49 3.16
N LEU A 244 -10.25 24.97 2.24
CA LEU A 244 -9.51 25.80 1.30
C LEU A 244 -10.43 26.49 0.30
N LYS A 245 -11.52 25.86 -0.17
CA LYS A 245 -12.50 26.56 -1.02
C LYS A 245 -13.27 27.66 -0.27
N GLU A 246 -13.47 27.53 1.04
CA GLU A 246 -14.06 28.61 1.87
C GLU A 246 -13.13 29.83 2.04
N LYS A 247 -11.80 29.62 2.08
CA LYS A 247 -10.81 30.68 2.39
C LYS A 247 -10.01 31.17 1.18
N CYS A 248 -9.81 30.32 0.20
CA CYS A 248 -9.05 30.51 -1.03
C CYS A 248 -9.92 30.02 -2.21
N PRO A 249 -11.00 30.75 -2.59
CA PRO A 249 -12.04 30.25 -3.50
C PRO A 249 -11.53 29.94 -4.92
N SER A 250 -10.37 30.49 -5.32
CA SER A 250 -9.72 30.22 -6.61
C SER A 250 -8.83 28.98 -6.62
N ILE A 251 -8.71 28.25 -5.50
CA ILE A 251 -7.83 27.08 -5.42
C ILE A 251 -8.28 25.96 -6.37
N THR A 252 -7.29 25.35 -7.04
CA THR A 252 -7.47 24.10 -7.78
C THR A 252 -7.18 22.90 -6.88
N VAL A 253 -8.17 22.03 -6.70
CA VAL A 253 -8.07 20.80 -5.91
C VAL A 253 -7.84 19.62 -6.85
N VAL A 254 -6.68 18.98 -6.73
CA VAL A 254 -6.29 17.81 -7.54
C VAL A 254 -6.28 16.55 -6.67
N ALA A 255 -7.06 15.55 -7.10
CA ALA A 255 -7.05 14.22 -6.52
C ALA A 255 -6.20 13.26 -7.38
N VAL A 256 -5.36 12.47 -6.71
CA VAL A 256 -4.57 11.42 -7.36
C VAL A 256 -5.13 10.06 -6.96
N ASP A 257 -5.54 9.29 -7.96
CA ASP A 257 -6.13 7.96 -7.82
C ASP A 257 -5.27 6.92 -8.55
N PRO A 258 -4.91 5.76 -7.97
CA PRO A 258 -4.12 4.78 -8.69
C PRO A 258 -4.91 4.11 -9.82
N VAL A 259 -4.22 3.76 -10.90
CA VAL A 259 -4.74 2.82 -11.91
C VAL A 259 -5.14 1.52 -11.19
N GLY A 260 -6.34 1.00 -11.49
CA GLY A 260 -6.97 -0.08 -10.73
C GLY A 260 -8.10 0.36 -9.82
N SER A 261 -8.07 1.59 -9.30
CA SER A 261 -9.15 2.14 -8.48
C SER A 261 -10.28 2.78 -9.29
N ILE A 262 -11.45 2.94 -8.66
CA ILE A 262 -12.67 3.56 -9.23
C ILE A 262 -13.05 4.91 -8.60
N LEU A 263 -12.17 5.55 -7.82
CA LEU A 263 -12.53 6.79 -7.12
C LEU A 263 -12.66 7.97 -8.09
N ALA A 264 -11.86 7.98 -9.16
CA ALA A 264 -11.75 9.11 -10.07
C ALA A 264 -13.04 9.42 -10.86
N VAL A 265 -13.22 10.70 -11.18
CA VAL A 265 -14.34 11.24 -11.96
C VAL A 265 -13.78 12.09 -13.12
N PRO A 266 -14.31 11.98 -14.35
CA PRO A 266 -15.39 11.09 -14.79
C PRO A 266 -14.99 9.60 -14.82
N ASP A 267 -15.97 8.70 -14.77
CA ASP A 267 -15.72 7.25 -14.62
C ASP A 267 -14.86 6.63 -15.73
N LYS A 268 -14.85 7.24 -16.93
CA LYS A 268 -13.97 6.84 -18.04
C LYS A 268 -12.47 6.85 -17.69
N LEU A 269 -12.06 7.61 -16.67
CA LEU A 269 -10.67 7.61 -16.18
C LEU A 269 -10.30 6.27 -15.51
N ASN A 270 -11.29 5.44 -15.18
CA ASN A 270 -11.12 4.17 -14.47
C ASN A 270 -11.16 2.96 -15.40
N ASP A 271 -11.33 3.14 -16.72
CA ASP A 271 -11.51 2.02 -17.65
C ASP A 271 -10.24 1.16 -17.79
N TYR A 272 -9.06 1.78 -17.70
CA TYR A 272 -7.78 1.07 -17.82
C TYR A 272 -7.45 0.28 -16.55
N LYS A 273 -7.28 -1.04 -16.70
CA LYS A 273 -6.97 -1.99 -15.62
C LYS A 273 -7.94 -1.92 -14.43
N ARG A 274 -9.22 -1.63 -14.69
CA ARG A 274 -10.24 -1.44 -13.66
C ARG A 274 -10.29 -2.62 -12.69
N LEU A 275 -10.22 -2.34 -11.38
CA LEU A 275 -10.21 -3.33 -10.29
C LEU A 275 -9.03 -4.33 -10.32
N GLU A 276 -8.00 -4.08 -11.13
CA GLU A 276 -6.74 -4.81 -11.02
C GLU A 276 -5.90 -4.31 -9.83
N SER A 277 -5.09 -5.19 -9.26
CA SER A 277 -4.20 -4.87 -8.14
C SER A 277 -3.01 -4.00 -8.55
N TYR A 278 -2.57 -3.15 -7.63
CA TYR A 278 -1.39 -2.28 -7.75
C TYR A 278 -0.54 -2.36 -6.46
N ALA A 279 0.73 -1.98 -6.58
CA ALA A 279 1.76 -2.12 -5.56
C ALA A 279 1.83 -0.95 -4.56
N VAL A 280 1.50 0.27 -5.00
CA VAL A 280 1.40 1.45 -4.12
C VAL A 280 0.34 1.19 -3.03
N GLU A 281 0.70 1.50 -1.78
CA GLU A 281 -0.19 1.28 -0.63
C GLU A 281 -0.79 2.59 -0.11
N GLY A 282 -2.05 2.54 0.32
CA GLY A 282 -2.70 3.61 1.09
C GLY A 282 -3.64 4.54 0.30
N ILE A 283 -3.68 4.42 -1.03
CA ILE A 283 -4.59 5.13 -1.94
C ILE A 283 -5.35 4.14 -2.82
N GLY A 284 -6.50 4.56 -3.35
CA GLY A 284 -7.41 3.77 -4.19
C GLY A 284 -8.28 2.77 -3.43
N TYR A 285 -9.51 2.59 -3.91
CA TYR A 285 -10.48 1.56 -3.50
C TYR A 285 -11.34 1.04 -4.66
N ASP A 286 -11.99 -0.09 -4.43
CA ASP A 286 -13.02 -0.74 -5.27
C ASP A 286 -14.46 -0.31 -4.92
N PHE A 287 -14.61 0.60 -3.96
CA PHE A 287 -15.86 1.26 -3.57
C PHE A 287 -15.62 2.76 -3.30
N ILE A 288 -16.69 3.56 -3.24
CA ILE A 288 -16.62 4.98 -2.88
C ILE A 288 -16.88 5.13 -1.36
N PRO A 289 -15.90 5.58 -0.56
CA PRO A 289 -16.11 5.84 0.88
C PRO A 289 -17.11 6.98 1.11
N ASP A 290 -17.85 6.93 2.22
CA ASP A 290 -18.90 7.93 2.51
C ASP A 290 -18.31 9.31 2.85
N VAL A 291 -17.10 9.32 3.41
CA VAL A 291 -16.35 10.55 3.74
C VAL A 291 -15.69 11.22 2.52
N LEU A 292 -15.65 10.56 1.35
CA LEU A 292 -15.13 11.15 0.13
C LEU A 292 -16.19 12.01 -0.57
N ASP A 293 -16.04 13.31 -0.48
CA ASP A 293 -16.80 14.27 -1.27
C ASP A 293 -16.07 14.62 -2.58
N ARG A 294 -16.49 13.97 -3.67
CA ARG A 294 -15.88 14.13 -5.01
C ARG A 294 -16.26 15.44 -5.68
N GLU A 295 -17.31 16.13 -5.22
CA GLU A 295 -17.75 17.42 -5.79
C GLU A 295 -16.80 18.56 -5.42
N LEU A 296 -15.98 18.39 -4.38
CA LEU A 296 -14.96 19.35 -3.98
C LEU A 296 -13.66 19.24 -4.79
N VAL A 297 -13.53 18.23 -5.65
CA VAL A 297 -12.33 17.98 -6.47
C VAL A 297 -12.52 18.57 -7.86
N ASP A 298 -11.60 19.41 -8.29
CA ASP A 298 -11.64 20.06 -9.61
C ASP A 298 -11.02 19.17 -10.69
N VAL A 299 -9.94 18.44 -10.34
CA VAL A 299 -9.20 17.58 -11.28
C VAL A 299 -8.90 16.22 -10.65
N TRP A 300 -9.19 15.15 -11.39
CA TRP A 300 -8.72 13.81 -11.07
C TRP A 300 -7.61 13.38 -12.01
N THR A 301 -6.55 12.81 -11.46
CA THR A 301 -5.42 12.24 -12.21
C THR A 301 -5.22 10.77 -11.84
N LYS A 302 -4.78 9.96 -12.80
CA LYS A 302 -4.45 8.55 -12.57
C LYS A 302 -2.94 8.39 -12.40
N SER A 303 -2.53 7.64 -11.38
CA SER A 303 -1.12 7.33 -11.11
C SER A 303 -0.81 5.86 -11.38
N ASP A 304 0.36 5.60 -11.98
CA ASP A 304 0.91 4.26 -12.20
C ASP A 304 1.96 3.92 -11.13
N ASP A 305 2.11 2.63 -10.80
CA ASP A 305 3.07 2.17 -9.78
C ASP A 305 4.51 2.56 -10.13
N LYS A 306 4.95 2.33 -11.37
CA LYS A 306 6.34 2.58 -11.76
C LYS A 306 6.70 4.05 -11.57
N GLU A 307 5.89 4.92 -12.14
CA GLU A 307 6.08 6.37 -12.03
C GLU A 307 6.04 6.83 -10.57
N SER A 308 5.07 6.34 -9.79
CA SER A 308 4.93 6.70 -8.38
C SER A 308 6.17 6.34 -7.56
N LEU A 309 6.68 5.12 -7.73
CA LEU A 309 7.79 4.61 -6.92
C LEU A 309 9.15 5.18 -7.36
N VAL A 310 9.32 5.48 -8.64
CA VAL A 310 10.48 6.24 -9.14
C VAL A 310 10.47 7.66 -8.58
N THR A 311 9.33 8.37 -8.63
CA THR A 311 9.23 9.73 -8.06
C THR A 311 9.43 9.73 -6.55
N MET A 312 8.96 8.70 -5.82
CA MET A 312 9.26 8.51 -4.40
C MET A 312 10.78 8.53 -4.15
N ARG A 313 11.55 7.73 -4.90
CA ARG A 313 13.00 7.67 -4.78
C ARG A 313 13.68 8.97 -5.20
N GLN A 314 13.17 9.65 -6.22
CA GLN A 314 13.68 10.94 -6.65
C GLN A 314 13.50 12.02 -5.57
N MET A 315 12.35 12.06 -4.88
CA MET A 315 12.15 12.97 -3.73
C MET A 315 13.15 12.69 -2.60
N ILE A 316 13.43 11.41 -2.31
CA ILE A 316 14.44 11.03 -1.32
C ILE A 316 15.82 11.52 -1.76
N ARG A 317 16.18 11.31 -3.03
CA ARG A 317 17.50 11.64 -3.58
C ARG A 317 17.74 13.14 -3.69
N GLU A 318 16.79 13.86 -4.24
CA GLU A 318 16.94 15.26 -4.57
C GLU A 318 16.60 16.14 -3.38
N GLU A 319 15.46 15.92 -2.74
CA GLU A 319 14.95 16.81 -1.69
C GLU A 319 15.22 16.30 -0.26
N GLY A 320 15.75 15.07 -0.10
CA GLY A 320 16.00 14.48 1.22
C GLY A 320 14.71 14.12 1.97
N LEU A 321 13.57 14.01 1.28
CA LEU A 321 12.27 13.72 1.88
C LEU A 321 12.06 12.20 2.01
N LEU A 322 12.27 11.65 3.20
CA LEU A 322 12.16 10.22 3.53
C LEU A 322 10.70 9.72 3.59
N CYS A 323 10.03 9.74 2.44
CA CYS A 323 8.59 9.53 2.30
C CYS A 323 8.23 8.22 1.57
N GLY A 324 6.95 7.85 1.60
CA GLY A 324 6.41 6.59 1.07
C GLY A 324 5.93 6.61 -0.38
N GLY A 325 5.41 5.48 -0.86
CA GLY A 325 5.00 5.31 -2.26
C GLY A 325 3.82 6.20 -2.68
N SER A 326 2.85 6.41 -1.80
CA SER A 326 1.71 7.32 -2.08
C SER A 326 2.13 8.79 -2.17
N CYS A 327 3.23 9.17 -1.49
CA CYS A 327 3.86 10.48 -1.65
C CYS A 327 4.39 10.65 -3.07
N GLY A 328 5.04 9.60 -3.61
CA GLY A 328 5.52 9.57 -4.99
C GLY A 328 4.40 9.64 -6.02
N ALA A 329 3.29 8.95 -5.79
CA ALA A 329 2.09 9.06 -6.62
C ALA A 329 1.54 10.50 -6.65
N ALA A 330 1.41 11.14 -5.48
CA ALA A 330 0.92 12.50 -5.38
C ALA A 330 1.88 13.50 -6.06
N MET A 331 3.18 13.37 -5.79
CA MET A 331 4.21 14.25 -6.37
C MET A 331 4.32 14.08 -7.88
N SER A 332 4.28 12.86 -8.41
CA SER A 332 4.42 12.63 -9.85
C SER A 332 3.32 13.31 -10.66
N GLN A 333 2.09 13.30 -10.15
CA GLN A 333 0.99 14.02 -10.80
C GLN A 333 1.05 15.53 -10.51
N ALA A 334 1.49 15.95 -9.31
CA ALA A 334 1.71 17.36 -9.02
C ALA A 334 2.71 18.01 -9.97
N LEU A 335 3.82 17.34 -10.29
CA LEU A 335 4.84 17.83 -11.23
C LEU A 335 4.28 18.04 -12.65
N LYS A 336 3.22 17.32 -13.03
CA LYS A 336 2.53 17.52 -14.32
C LYS A 336 1.51 18.64 -14.24
N GLU A 337 0.70 18.67 -13.19
CA GLU A 337 -0.38 19.64 -13.01
C GLU A 337 0.14 21.05 -12.70
N ALA A 338 1.23 21.14 -11.93
CA ALA A 338 1.88 22.40 -11.56
C ALA A 338 2.44 23.17 -12.76
N LYS A 339 2.67 22.52 -13.92
CA LYS A 339 3.05 23.20 -15.17
C LYS A 339 2.01 24.20 -15.68
N LYS A 340 0.77 24.11 -15.18
CA LYS A 340 -0.32 25.04 -15.51
C LYS A 340 -0.25 26.33 -14.69
N LEU A 341 0.53 26.34 -13.62
CA LEU A 341 0.69 27.49 -12.73
C LEU A 341 1.83 28.40 -13.22
N LYS A 342 1.80 29.65 -12.76
CA LYS A 342 2.74 30.72 -13.13
C LYS A 342 3.62 31.13 -11.95
N ALA A 343 4.64 31.93 -12.24
CA ALA A 343 5.47 32.57 -11.22
C ALA A 343 4.64 33.30 -10.16
N GLY A 344 4.99 33.09 -8.89
CA GLY A 344 4.29 33.64 -7.73
C GLY A 344 3.11 32.81 -7.22
N GLN A 345 2.68 31.78 -7.96
CA GLN A 345 1.66 30.84 -7.49
C GLN A 345 2.29 29.68 -6.69
N LYS A 346 1.51 29.06 -5.80
CA LYS A 346 1.96 27.95 -4.95
C LYS A 346 1.16 26.68 -5.19
N CYS A 347 1.87 25.60 -5.51
CA CYS A 347 1.36 24.23 -5.52
C CYS A 347 1.82 23.51 -4.24
N VAL A 348 0.88 22.97 -3.46
CA VAL A 348 1.19 22.14 -2.29
C VAL A 348 0.81 20.69 -2.56
N VAL A 349 1.70 19.76 -2.18
CA VAL A 349 1.49 18.32 -2.28
C VAL A 349 1.49 17.73 -0.87
N VAL A 350 0.46 16.96 -0.52
CA VAL A 350 0.43 16.25 0.77
C VAL A 350 1.21 14.95 0.66
N LEU A 351 2.24 14.76 1.51
CA LEU A 351 3.07 13.55 1.54
C LEU A 351 2.66 12.67 2.74
N PRO A 352 1.84 11.61 2.53
CA PRO A 352 1.10 10.97 3.60
C PRO A 352 1.91 10.21 4.65
N ASP A 353 2.99 9.51 4.28
CA ASP A 353 3.70 8.63 5.21
C ASP A 353 5.20 8.48 4.90
N SER A 354 5.92 7.90 5.87
CA SER A 354 7.38 7.77 5.85
C SER A 354 7.87 6.54 5.11
N VAL A 355 9.14 6.56 4.74
CA VAL A 355 9.84 5.43 4.12
C VAL A 355 9.87 4.17 5.01
N ARG A 356 9.70 4.31 6.34
CA ARG A 356 9.70 3.19 7.32
C ARG A 356 8.81 2.03 6.89
N ASN A 357 7.66 2.33 6.29
CA ASN A 357 6.69 1.32 5.88
C ASN A 357 7.13 0.49 4.65
N TYR A 358 8.21 0.88 3.96
CA TYR A 358 8.56 0.38 2.64
C TYR A 358 10.04 -0.03 2.53
N MET A 359 10.71 -0.26 3.67
CA MET A 359 12.15 -0.54 3.75
C MET A 359 12.56 -1.75 2.90
N THR A 360 11.79 -2.84 2.96
CA THR A 360 11.99 -4.06 2.18
C THR A 360 11.15 -4.12 0.90
N LYS A 361 10.50 -3.01 0.53
CA LYS A 361 9.70 -2.87 -0.70
C LYS A 361 10.33 -1.82 -1.60
N ALA A 362 9.60 -0.76 -1.95
CA ALA A 362 10.05 0.26 -2.90
C ALA A 362 11.38 0.94 -2.56
N LEU A 363 11.86 0.89 -1.30
CA LEU A 363 13.20 1.37 -0.95
C LEU A 363 14.32 0.40 -1.36
N SER A 364 14.05 -0.90 -1.44
CA SER A 364 14.95 -1.94 -1.94
C SER A 364 15.04 -1.89 -3.46
N ASP A 365 16.27 -1.85 -4.00
CA ASP A 365 16.52 -1.88 -5.44
C ASP A 365 16.04 -3.20 -6.03
N ASP A 366 16.31 -4.30 -5.32
CA ASP A 366 15.93 -5.68 -5.64
C ASP A 366 14.43 -5.76 -5.85
N TRP A 367 13.64 -5.28 -4.88
CA TRP A 367 12.20 -5.31 -4.98
C TRP A 367 11.69 -4.46 -6.16
N MET A 368 12.31 -3.32 -6.45
CA MET A 368 11.97 -2.50 -7.62
C MET A 368 12.26 -3.24 -8.93
N ILE A 369 13.39 -3.95 -9.01
CA ILE A 369 13.79 -4.76 -10.18
C ILE A 369 12.85 -5.95 -10.35
N ASP A 370 12.51 -6.65 -9.28
CA ASP A 370 11.66 -7.84 -9.28
C ASP A 370 10.22 -7.55 -9.70
N ASN A 371 9.72 -6.36 -9.36
CA ASN A 371 8.38 -5.93 -9.74
C ASN A 371 8.35 -5.09 -11.03
N GLY A 372 9.49 -4.94 -11.73
CA GLY A 372 9.57 -4.23 -13.01
C GLY A 372 9.43 -2.71 -12.92
N PHE A 373 9.62 -2.14 -11.73
CA PHE A 373 9.50 -0.71 -11.45
C PHE A 373 10.82 0.05 -11.51
N ALA A 374 11.96 -0.66 -11.53
CA ALA A 374 13.25 0.00 -11.68
C ALA A 374 13.35 0.74 -13.03
N ASP A 375 13.98 1.91 -13.00
CA ASP A 375 14.38 2.67 -14.18
C ASP A 375 15.89 2.48 -14.43
N ASP A 376 16.38 2.99 -15.57
CA ASP A 376 17.79 2.85 -15.95
C ASP A 376 18.75 3.58 -14.99
N GLU A 377 18.25 4.50 -14.16
CA GLU A 377 19.06 5.17 -13.12
C GLU A 377 19.19 4.34 -11.84
N ILE A 378 18.15 3.56 -11.48
CA ILE A 378 18.13 2.58 -10.38
C ILE A 378 18.93 1.34 -10.79
N ILE A 379 18.78 0.86 -12.03
CA ILE A 379 19.57 -0.24 -12.57
C ILE A 379 20.94 0.29 -13.03
N LYS A 380 21.73 0.80 -12.09
CA LYS A 380 23.19 0.77 -12.28
C LYS A 380 23.61 -0.69 -12.14
N HIS A 381 23.44 -1.47 -13.21
CA HIS A 381 24.01 -2.81 -13.30
C HIS A 381 25.43 -2.74 -12.75
N LYS A 382 25.74 -3.53 -11.72
CA LYS A 382 27.12 -3.68 -11.26
C LYS A 382 27.93 -4.04 -12.49
N LYS A 383 28.72 -3.08 -12.99
CA LYS A 383 29.60 -3.33 -14.12
C LYS A 383 30.80 -4.08 -13.57
N PHE A 384 30.76 -5.39 -13.70
CA PHE A 384 31.91 -6.22 -13.40
C PHE A 384 32.96 -5.97 -14.50
N GLN A 385 34.17 -5.53 -14.10
CA GLN A 385 35.31 -5.37 -15.02
C GLN A 385 36.17 -6.65 -15.11
N GLN A 386 35.64 -7.76 -14.62
CA GLN A 386 36.36 -9.04 -14.56
C GLN A 386 36.29 -9.78 -15.90
N TRP A 387 37.26 -10.65 -16.16
CA TRP A 387 37.40 -11.39 -17.42
C TRP A 387 36.15 -12.20 -17.82
N TRP A 388 35.40 -12.67 -16.82
CA TRP A 388 34.19 -13.49 -17.01
C TRP A 388 32.94 -12.64 -17.29
N ALA A 389 32.95 -11.34 -17.00
CA ALA A 389 31.73 -10.53 -16.98
C ALA A 389 31.02 -10.46 -18.34
N ASP A 390 31.77 -10.39 -19.44
CA ASP A 390 31.25 -10.32 -20.80
C ASP A 390 31.02 -11.69 -21.45
N LYS A 391 31.40 -12.78 -20.77
CA LYS A 391 31.07 -14.15 -21.18
C LYS A 391 29.56 -14.35 -21.16
N LYS A 392 29.09 -15.35 -21.89
CA LYS A 392 27.66 -15.61 -22.07
C LYS A 392 27.18 -16.73 -21.17
N ILE A 393 25.88 -16.76 -20.88
CA ILE A 393 25.27 -17.89 -20.17
C ILE A 393 25.51 -19.21 -20.93
N SER A 394 25.60 -19.17 -22.26
CA SER A 394 25.99 -20.33 -23.09
C SER A 394 27.40 -20.87 -22.81
N ASP A 395 28.26 -20.12 -22.12
CA ASP A 395 29.60 -20.57 -21.73
C ASP A 395 29.56 -21.39 -20.42
N LEU A 396 28.43 -21.42 -19.70
CA LEU A 396 28.20 -22.26 -18.53
C LEU A 396 27.75 -23.66 -18.93
N GLU A 397 28.03 -24.66 -18.09
CA GLU A 397 27.45 -25.99 -18.21
C GLU A 397 26.00 -25.99 -17.68
N VAL A 398 25.07 -25.50 -18.50
CA VAL A 398 23.66 -25.39 -18.12
C VAL A 398 22.97 -26.75 -18.22
N LYS A 399 22.47 -27.25 -17.09
CA LYS A 399 21.73 -28.53 -17.04
C LYS A 399 20.28 -28.34 -17.47
N THR A 400 19.79 -29.26 -18.30
CA THR A 400 18.36 -29.33 -18.65
C THR A 400 17.55 -29.66 -17.40
N PRO A 401 16.61 -28.81 -16.98
CA PRO A 401 15.87 -29.06 -15.76
C PRO A 401 14.72 -30.03 -16.00
N LEU A 402 14.40 -30.80 -14.97
CA LEU A 402 13.12 -31.47 -14.89
C LEU A 402 12.02 -30.42 -14.68
N THR A 403 10.85 -30.60 -15.29
CA THR A 403 9.67 -29.76 -15.04
C THR A 403 8.51 -30.60 -14.54
N ILE A 404 7.64 -30.00 -13.72
CA ILE A 404 6.42 -30.66 -13.21
C ILE A 404 5.17 -29.94 -13.70
N THR A 405 4.05 -30.65 -13.74
CA THR A 405 2.75 -30.05 -14.04
C THR A 405 2.15 -29.38 -12.81
N ASP A 406 1.32 -28.36 -13.04
CA ASP A 406 0.63 -27.59 -12.00
C ASP A 406 -0.35 -28.39 -11.13
N ALA A 407 -0.81 -29.53 -11.64
CA ALA A 407 -1.71 -30.46 -10.96
C ALA A 407 -0.98 -31.48 -10.05
N LEU A 408 0.36 -31.56 -10.08
CA LEU A 408 1.10 -32.53 -9.27
C LEU A 408 0.83 -32.27 -7.77
N PRO A 409 0.52 -33.30 -6.95
CA PRO A 409 0.39 -33.10 -5.51
C PRO A 409 1.69 -32.62 -4.87
N ILE A 410 1.60 -31.75 -3.86
CA ILE A 410 2.76 -31.21 -3.12
C ILE A 410 3.68 -32.33 -2.60
N ARG A 411 3.12 -33.41 -2.04
CA ARG A 411 3.91 -34.58 -1.61
C ARG A 411 4.74 -35.20 -2.75
N GLY A 412 4.24 -35.17 -3.98
CA GLY A 412 4.94 -35.68 -5.15
C GLY A 412 6.10 -34.77 -5.55
N ALA A 413 5.89 -33.45 -5.52
CA ALA A 413 6.96 -32.48 -5.75
C ALA A 413 8.08 -32.61 -4.70
N ILE A 414 7.74 -32.78 -3.41
CA ILE A 414 8.73 -32.99 -2.34
C ILE A 414 9.54 -34.27 -2.58
N GLY A 415 8.89 -35.37 -2.96
CA GLY A 415 9.57 -36.62 -3.30
C GLY A 415 10.58 -36.41 -4.43
N LEU A 416 10.16 -35.70 -5.48
CA LEU A 416 11.01 -35.41 -6.63
C LEU A 416 12.21 -34.52 -6.27
N LEU A 417 12.02 -33.45 -5.49
CA LEU A 417 13.12 -32.60 -5.03
C LEU A 417 14.17 -33.39 -4.24
N LYS A 418 13.70 -34.31 -3.39
CA LYS A 418 14.58 -35.17 -2.59
C LYS A 418 15.35 -36.18 -3.43
N ASP A 419 14.68 -36.84 -4.37
CA ASP A 419 15.27 -37.90 -5.19
C ASP A 419 16.30 -37.34 -6.18
N GLU A 420 16.01 -36.17 -6.74
CA GLU A 420 16.88 -35.49 -7.70
C GLU A 420 17.93 -34.59 -7.03
N GLY A 421 17.81 -34.34 -5.72
CA GLY A 421 18.71 -33.45 -4.98
C GLY A 421 18.60 -31.99 -5.40
N PHE A 422 17.43 -31.56 -5.86
CA PHE A 422 17.15 -30.17 -6.23
C PHE A 422 16.42 -29.43 -5.11
N ASP A 423 16.75 -28.16 -4.89
CA ASP A 423 16.02 -27.30 -3.94
C ASP A 423 14.76 -26.67 -4.54
N MET A 424 14.57 -26.82 -5.86
CA MET A 424 13.42 -26.30 -6.59
C MET A 424 13.16 -27.03 -7.91
N VAL A 425 11.93 -26.87 -8.44
CA VAL A 425 11.55 -27.40 -9.76
C VAL A 425 10.59 -26.44 -10.48
N PRO A 426 10.83 -26.11 -11.77
CA PRO A 426 9.92 -25.32 -12.58
C PRO A 426 8.57 -26.02 -12.80
N VAL A 427 7.50 -25.24 -12.73
CA VAL A 427 6.14 -25.69 -12.97
C VAL A 427 5.64 -25.18 -14.31
N VAL A 428 5.14 -26.09 -15.13
CA VAL A 428 4.56 -25.80 -16.43
C VAL A 428 3.06 -26.08 -16.45
N ASN A 429 2.32 -25.31 -17.24
CA ASN A 429 0.91 -25.61 -17.53
C ASN A 429 0.78 -26.72 -18.59
N SER A 430 -0.45 -27.10 -18.93
CA SER A 430 -0.76 -28.10 -19.97
C SER A 430 -0.27 -27.72 -21.38
N SER A 431 -0.04 -26.44 -21.66
CA SER A 431 0.54 -25.93 -22.91
C SER A 431 2.08 -25.99 -22.92
N GLY A 432 2.69 -26.29 -21.78
CA GLY A 432 4.13 -26.30 -21.56
C GLY A 432 4.72 -24.92 -21.23
N ASP A 433 3.90 -23.91 -20.93
CA ASP A 433 4.38 -22.60 -20.51
C ASP A 433 4.77 -22.62 -19.04
N VAL A 434 5.86 -21.94 -18.70
CA VAL A 434 6.33 -21.78 -17.32
C VAL A 434 5.41 -20.84 -16.57
N ILE A 435 4.75 -21.35 -15.54
CA ILE A 435 3.80 -20.57 -14.71
C ILE A 435 4.35 -20.24 -13.33
N GLY A 436 5.50 -20.81 -12.96
CA GLY A 436 6.10 -20.65 -11.65
C GLY A 436 7.21 -21.65 -11.40
N VAL A 437 7.71 -21.63 -10.18
CA VAL A 437 8.59 -22.63 -9.60
C VAL A 437 8.03 -23.05 -8.25
N VAL A 438 8.31 -24.27 -7.81
CA VAL A 438 8.15 -24.65 -6.40
C VAL A 438 9.52 -24.81 -5.78
N THR A 439 9.67 -24.31 -4.57
CA THR A 439 10.90 -24.43 -3.78
C THR A 439 10.59 -25.16 -2.48
N GLU A 440 11.60 -25.84 -1.93
CA GLU A 440 11.52 -26.48 -0.61
C GLU A 440 11.00 -25.48 0.44
N GLY A 441 11.64 -24.31 0.57
CA GLY A 441 11.26 -23.28 1.54
C GLY A 441 9.81 -22.77 1.42
N ASN A 442 9.30 -22.52 0.21
CA ASN A 442 7.92 -22.03 0.03
C ASN A 442 6.88 -23.11 0.38
N MET A 443 7.15 -24.36 0.01
CA MET A 443 6.28 -25.48 0.37
C MET A 443 6.29 -25.71 1.88
N THR A 444 7.46 -25.72 2.50
CA THR A 444 7.64 -25.85 3.96
C THR A 444 6.86 -24.76 4.70
N ALA A 445 7.01 -23.49 4.31
CA ALA A 445 6.32 -22.37 4.96
C ALA A 445 4.78 -22.48 4.88
N LYS A 446 4.23 -22.97 3.76
CA LYS A 446 2.77 -23.10 3.58
C LYS A 446 2.22 -24.33 4.30
N LEU A 447 2.92 -25.46 4.26
CA LEU A 447 2.55 -26.68 4.99
C LEU A 447 2.58 -26.45 6.52
N LEU A 448 3.65 -25.88 7.05
CA LEU A 448 3.79 -25.63 8.51
C LEU A 448 2.72 -24.68 9.05
N SER A 449 2.27 -23.72 8.24
CA SER A 449 1.17 -22.82 8.61
C SER A 449 -0.24 -23.42 8.50
N GLY A 450 -0.37 -24.64 7.96
CA GLY A 450 -1.67 -25.28 7.71
C GLY A 450 -2.48 -24.65 6.55
N ARG A 451 -1.85 -23.82 5.71
CA ARG A 451 -2.52 -23.14 4.58
C ARG A 451 -2.79 -24.08 3.39
N VAL A 452 -2.05 -25.19 3.31
CA VAL A 452 -2.19 -26.22 2.27
C VAL A 452 -1.99 -27.59 2.89
N ALA A 453 -2.61 -28.62 2.30
CA ALA A 453 -2.38 -30.02 2.63
C ALA A 453 -1.34 -30.64 1.69
N SER A 454 -0.68 -31.72 2.11
CA SER A 454 0.30 -32.43 1.27
C SER A 454 -0.32 -33.07 0.01
N THR A 455 -1.64 -33.24 -0.01
CA THR A 455 -2.43 -33.73 -1.14
C THR A 455 -2.90 -32.63 -2.08
N ASP A 456 -2.78 -31.36 -1.70
CA ASP A 456 -3.12 -30.24 -2.58
C ASP A 456 -2.18 -30.17 -3.80
N PRO A 457 -2.64 -29.58 -4.92
CA PRO A 457 -1.81 -29.41 -6.11
C PRO A 457 -0.75 -28.30 -5.92
N VAL A 458 0.39 -28.43 -6.61
CA VAL A 458 1.48 -27.44 -6.57
C VAL A 458 1.07 -26.05 -7.05
N SER A 459 -0.01 -25.94 -7.84
CA SER A 459 -0.59 -24.65 -8.24
C SER A 459 -0.93 -23.72 -7.06
N LYS A 460 -1.22 -24.26 -5.86
CA LYS A 460 -1.47 -23.49 -4.63
C LYS A 460 -0.20 -22.95 -3.96
N VAL A 461 0.96 -23.47 -4.33
CA VAL A 461 2.27 -23.16 -3.74
C VAL A 461 3.28 -22.65 -4.77
N LEU A 462 2.80 -22.13 -5.90
CA LEU A 462 3.68 -21.51 -6.90
C LEU A 462 4.39 -20.29 -6.31
N TYR A 463 5.70 -20.26 -6.53
CA TYR A 463 6.51 -19.07 -6.45
C TYR A 463 6.59 -18.47 -7.87
N LYS A 464 6.12 -17.23 -8.03
CA LYS A 464 5.96 -16.59 -9.35
C LYS A 464 7.01 -15.52 -9.63
N THR A 465 7.80 -15.16 -8.63
CA THR A 465 8.89 -14.19 -8.74
C THR A 465 10.15 -14.97 -9.08
N PHE A 466 10.62 -14.89 -10.32
CA PHE A 466 11.88 -15.47 -10.74
C PHE A 466 12.35 -14.76 -12.01
N LYS A 467 13.65 -14.73 -12.25
CA LYS A 467 14.22 -14.12 -13.46
C LYS A 467 14.36 -15.15 -14.57
N LYS A 468 13.89 -14.75 -15.76
CA LYS A 468 14.13 -15.47 -17.02
C LYS A 468 15.33 -14.84 -17.71
N VAL A 469 16.23 -15.68 -18.20
CA VAL A 469 17.42 -15.27 -18.94
C VAL A 469 17.54 -16.07 -20.24
N SER A 470 18.29 -15.53 -21.19
CA SER A 470 18.64 -16.15 -22.46
C SER A 470 20.08 -16.68 -22.43
N MET A 471 20.36 -17.72 -23.22
CA MET A 471 21.74 -18.19 -23.44
C MET A 471 22.70 -17.08 -23.92
N GLY A 472 22.16 -16.03 -24.57
CA GLY A 472 22.93 -14.88 -25.06
C GLY A 472 23.16 -13.76 -24.03
N ASP A 473 22.59 -13.83 -22.84
CA ASP A 473 22.80 -12.84 -21.78
C ASP A 473 24.21 -12.98 -21.19
N SER A 474 24.74 -11.90 -20.59
CA SER A 474 26.10 -11.91 -20.03
C SER A 474 26.15 -12.49 -18.62
N LEU A 475 27.29 -13.07 -18.24
CA LEU A 475 27.52 -13.55 -16.88
C LEU A 475 27.55 -12.41 -15.87
N GLY A 476 27.97 -11.20 -16.25
CA GLY A 476 27.87 -10.01 -15.41
C GLY A 476 26.41 -9.64 -15.07
N MET A 477 25.50 -9.75 -16.03
CA MET A 477 24.06 -9.60 -15.78
C MET A 477 23.55 -10.72 -14.86
N LEU A 478 23.93 -11.97 -15.14
CA LEU A 478 23.56 -13.12 -14.32
C LEU A 478 24.06 -13.00 -12.87
N ALA A 479 25.28 -12.50 -12.66
CA ALA A 479 25.84 -12.24 -11.33
C ALA A 479 25.02 -11.20 -10.56
N GLY A 480 24.55 -10.14 -11.23
CA GLY A 480 23.65 -9.16 -10.63
C GLY A 480 22.29 -9.75 -10.26
N ILE A 481 21.76 -10.69 -11.05
CA ILE A 481 20.55 -11.44 -10.69
C ILE A 481 20.78 -12.25 -9.41
N PHE A 482 21.93 -12.90 -9.30
CA PHE A 482 22.26 -13.70 -8.12
C PHE A 482 22.51 -12.92 -6.84
N ASP A 483 22.60 -11.59 -6.85
CA ASP A 483 22.59 -10.83 -5.60
C ASP A 483 21.25 -10.99 -4.84
N HIS A 484 20.17 -11.29 -5.57
CA HIS A 484 18.79 -11.22 -5.07
C HIS A 484 18.02 -12.52 -5.28
N GLU A 485 18.35 -13.27 -6.33
CA GLU A 485 17.69 -14.52 -6.69
C GLU A 485 18.64 -15.72 -6.46
N PRO A 486 18.16 -16.83 -5.87
CA PRO A 486 19.01 -18.01 -5.71
C PRO A 486 19.32 -18.71 -7.04
N PHE A 487 18.52 -18.46 -8.08
CA PHE A 487 18.65 -19.06 -9.41
C PHE A 487 18.05 -18.15 -10.50
N ALA A 488 18.34 -18.47 -11.75
CA ALA A 488 17.70 -17.92 -12.94
C ALA A 488 17.24 -19.07 -13.85
N LEU A 489 16.06 -18.92 -14.46
CA LEU A 489 15.57 -19.87 -15.46
C LEU A 489 16.07 -19.45 -16.84
N VAL A 490 16.87 -20.31 -17.48
CA VAL A 490 17.23 -20.10 -18.88
C VAL A 490 16.05 -20.52 -19.73
N THR A 491 15.55 -19.59 -20.54
CA THR A 491 14.41 -19.82 -21.42
C THR A 491 14.80 -19.61 -22.88
N THR A 492 14.24 -20.43 -23.76
CA THR A 492 14.40 -20.31 -25.21
C THR A 492 13.02 -20.16 -25.86
N GLU A 493 12.93 -19.34 -26.90
CA GLU A 493 11.72 -19.23 -27.70
C GLU A 493 11.59 -20.42 -28.66
N GLN A 494 10.50 -21.18 -28.52
CA GLN A 494 10.08 -22.19 -29.47
C GLN A 494 9.02 -21.60 -30.41
N ARG A 495 9.32 -21.59 -31.72
CA ARG A 495 8.37 -21.20 -32.76
C ARG A 495 7.73 -22.45 -33.37
N LEU A 496 6.45 -22.64 -33.11
CA LEU A 496 5.65 -23.73 -33.67
C LEU A 496 4.84 -23.23 -34.86
N TYR A 497 5.04 -23.86 -36.01
CA TYR A 497 4.20 -23.65 -37.18
C TYR A 497 3.02 -24.61 -37.15
N SER A 498 1.80 -24.09 -37.21
CA SER A 498 0.57 -24.89 -37.28
C SER A 498 -0.31 -24.47 -38.45
N ALA A 499 -0.86 -25.46 -39.16
CA ALA A 499 -1.93 -25.24 -40.12
C ALA A 499 -3.23 -24.97 -39.34
N GLY A 500 -3.86 -23.81 -39.60
CA GLY A 500 -5.17 -23.50 -39.06
C GLY A 500 -6.26 -24.37 -39.72
N PRO A 501 -7.44 -24.49 -39.09
CA PRO A 501 -8.58 -25.25 -39.64
C PRO A 501 -8.97 -24.83 -41.06
N ASP A 502 -8.72 -23.56 -41.41
CA ASP A 502 -9.13 -22.94 -42.67
C ASP A 502 -7.99 -22.87 -43.73
N GLY A 503 -6.88 -23.58 -43.51
CA GLY A 503 -5.68 -23.50 -44.35
C GLY A 503 -4.83 -22.24 -44.11
N GLY A 504 -5.23 -21.38 -43.17
CA GLY A 504 -4.46 -20.22 -42.72
C GLY A 504 -3.21 -20.61 -41.94
N LYS A 505 -2.07 -20.00 -42.28
CA LYS A 505 -0.77 -20.28 -41.64
C LYS A 505 -0.66 -19.49 -40.33
N THR A 506 -0.38 -20.17 -39.20
CA THR A 506 -0.13 -19.50 -37.92
C THR A 506 1.20 -19.97 -37.32
N VAL A 507 2.02 -19.02 -36.88
CA VAL A 507 3.24 -19.30 -36.10
C VAL A 507 2.94 -18.90 -34.66
N LYS A 508 2.94 -19.87 -33.75
CA LYS A 508 2.87 -19.61 -32.31
C LYS A 508 4.27 -19.64 -31.74
N THR A 509 4.67 -18.58 -31.05
CA THR A 509 5.91 -18.56 -30.27
C THR A 509 5.58 -18.86 -28.81
N LYS A 510 6.28 -19.80 -28.19
CA LYS A 510 6.18 -20.10 -26.75
C LYS A 510 7.54 -20.11 -26.09
N SER A 511 7.59 -19.75 -24.81
CA SER A 511 8.82 -19.75 -24.00
C SER A 511 8.97 -21.11 -23.32
N VAL A 512 10.08 -21.80 -23.57
CA VAL A 512 10.38 -23.11 -23.00
C VAL A 512 11.59 -22.99 -22.07
N VAL A 513 11.57 -23.68 -20.92
CA VAL A 513 12.75 -23.76 -20.05
C VAL A 513 13.79 -24.64 -20.73
N SER A 514 14.97 -24.08 -21.00
CA SER A 514 16.12 -24.80 -21.53
C SER A 514 17.19 -25.05 -20.48
N GLY A 515 17.09 -24.43 -19.30
CA GLY A 515 18.13 -24.49 -18.28
C GLY A 515 17.73 -23.91 -16.94
N ILE A 516 18.43 -24.34 -15.90
CA ILE A 516 18.49 -23.63 -14.62
C ILE A 516 19.96 -23.29 -14.38
N VAL A 517 20.22 -22.06 -13.97
CA VAL A 517 21.54 -21.64 -13.49
C VAL A 517 21.40 -21.04 -12.11
N SER A 518 22.34 -21.37 -11.25
CA SER A 518 22.42 -20.96 -9.86
C SER A 518 23.78 -20.31 -9.59
N ARG A 519 23.93 -19.74 -8.39
CA ARG A 519 25.18 -19.08 -8.00
C ARG A 519 26.38 -20.03 -8.03
N ILE A 520 26.19 -21.33 -7.74
CA ILE A 520 27.29 -22.29 -7.76
C ILE A 520 27.83 -22.52 -9.18
N ASP A 521 26.95 -22.49 -10.19
CA ASP A 521 27.35 -22.70 -11.59
C ASP A 521 28.24 -21.54 -12.08
N LEU A 522 27.92 -20.31 -11.69
CA LEU A 522 28.75 -19.14 -11.97
C LEU A 522 30.08 -19.19 -11.20
N LEU A 523 30.06 -19.58 -9.91
CA LEU A 523 31.27 -19.69 -9.11
C LEU A 523 32.23 -20.76 -9.64
N ASP A 524 31.70 -21.91 -10.06
CA ASP A 524 32.48 -22.99 -10.68
C ASP A 524 33.17 -22.49 -11.95
N PHE A 525 32.43 -21.84 -12.86
CA PHE A 525 32.98 -21.25 -14.08
C PHE A 525 34.11 -20.24 -13.80
N ILE A 526 33.91 -19.34 -12.84
CA ILE A 526 34.93 -18.35 -12.46
C ILE A 526 36.18 -19.07 -11.91
N SER A 527 35.99 -20.03 -11.01
CA SER A 527 37.11 -20.72 -10.35
C SER A 527 37.94 -21.57 -11.32
N VAL A 528 37.30 -22.27 -12.26
CA VAL A 528 37.97 -23.07 -13.29
C VAL A 528 38.68 -22.17 -14.31
N GLY A 529 38.11 -21.00 -14.60
CA GLY A 529 38.71 -20.04 -15.53
C GLY A 529 39.91 -19.29 -14.95
N GLU A 530 39.94 -19.01 -13.63
CA GLU A 530 41.11 -18.42 -12.96
C GLU A 530 42.31 -19.38 -12.88
N ALA A 531 42.06 -20.69 -12.94
CA ALA A 531 43.10 -21.72 -12.93
C ALA A 531 43.76 -21.97 -14.30
N LYS A 532 43.27 -21.33 -15.37
CA LYS A 532 43.77 -21.42 -16.75
C LYS A 532 44.41 -20.12 -17.18
#